data_AF-A0A954VVN4-F1
#
_entry.id   AF-A0A954VVN4-F1
#
_cell.length_a   1.000
_cell.length_b   1.000
_cell.length_c   1.000
_cell.angle_alpha   90.00
_cell.angle_beta   90.00
_cell.angle_gamma   90.00
#
_symmetry.space_group_name_H-M   'P 1'
#
loop_
_entity.id
_entity.type
_entity.pdbx_description
1 polymer ?
#
loop_
_entity_poly.entity_id
_entity_poly.type
_entity_poly.pdbx_seq_one_letter_code
_entity_poly.pdbx_strand_id
1 'polypeptide(L)'
;MRFRHWILVFITLGFAATASAVDWVGADGDFLEGANWSSGEAPFLDEPAIINNGGTATLSGDLAEASKLEVGISGGSGNYVQTGGDFAAAGAFIGSSGTGSATISGGTFDIGGDSIHVGWLPAGVGTMTIDSADAYVKSGDDFQLGREGTGTLNLSAGELSAGYTVVGKFGTGIWNQTGGYFNQAFGDVEIGDGGRDDQAGTAGPRSGQFNLSDGFVYSTGNFAIGNRRGSGEVNVSGGVLAITGNANSTIFVGRGADSSPGVGGPTSLRVTGGDSTIVATGNFSMNPDSVSSQSTLIAEITGTSHTPILVSGDADISNGHLKVELNGYSPVADDSWVLIQTGLELDDVLANIDSAIEDAGYVAPTHGFPAVFGTVLGEFLSVDTSAATLAPGLDWEVLYQDETVLLSVTGTAGLFGDFDGSGTLDAADIDILSNAVQTGSTDSRYDVNTDGNVNAADREAWIVDVRNTYFGDSNLDGEFSSADFVAVFTAGQYEDNVADNSTWATGDWNGDGEFDSSDFVAAFTAGGYELGPKAAVSAVPEPSSWVLLLLSTLPLLSLRKR
;
A
#
# COMPACT_ATOMS: atom_id res chain seq x y z
N MET A 1 -29.85 -14.72 -12.78
CA MET A 1 -30.24 -16.07 -12.29
C MET A 1 -29.72 -17.16 -13.22
N ARG A 2 -28.51 -17.68 -12.97
CA ARG A 2 -28.02 -18.92 -13.58
C ARG A 2 -27.85 -19.96 -12.45
N PHE A 3 -28.86 -20.81 -12.27
CA PHE A 3 -28.73 -21.98 -11.41
C PHE A 3 -27.81 -23.00 -12.10
N ARG A 4 -26.57 -23.15 -11.66
CA ARG A 4 -25.69 -24.26 -12.06
C ARG A 4 -25.91 -25.41 -11.08
N HIS A 5 -26.67 -26.42 -11.50
CA HIS A 5 -26.88 -27.65 -10.74
C HIS A 5 -25.67 -28.56 -10.87
N TRP A 6 -25.08 -28.93 -9.73
CA TRP A 6 -24.05 -29.96 -9.62
C TRP A 6 -24.73 -31.34 -9.66
N ILE A 7 -24.40 -32.17 -10.64
CA ILE A 7 -24.69 -33.61 -10.62
C ILE A 7 -23.35 -34.33 -10.73
N LEU A 8 -22.81 -34.76 -9.59
CA LEU A 8 -21.70 -35.70 -9.53
C LEU A 8 -22.29 -37.13 -9.50
N VAL A 9 -22.08 -37.91 -10.55
CA VAL A 9 -22.46 -39.33 -10.59
C VAL A 9 -21.26 -40.15 -10.12
N PHE A 10 -21.30 -40.64 -8.88
CA PHE A 10 -20.33 -41.65 -8.41
C PHE A 10 -20.70 -43.02 -8.98
N ILE A 11 -19.93 -43.51 -9.96
CA ILE A 11 -19.93 -44.93 -10.33
C ILE A 11 -18.85 -45.61 -9.51
N THR A 12 -19.25 -46.55 -8.64
CA THR A 12 -18.32 -47.44 -7.95
C THR A 12 -17.95 -48.60 -8.87
N LEU A 13 -16.66 -48.83 -9.15
CA LEU A 13 -16.16 -50.11 -9.64
C LEU A 13 -14.63 -50.26 -9.51
N GLY A 14 -14.22 -51.33 -8.82
CA GLY A 14 -12.95 -52.03 -9.05
C GLY A 14 -11.75 -51.54 -8.25
N PHE A 15 -11.11 -52.46 -7.52
CA PHE A 15 -9.74 -52.26 -7.02
C PHE A 15 -8.79 -52.11 -8.23
N ALA A 16 -8.39 -50.88 -8.54
CA ALA A 16 -7.39 -50.59 -9.55
C ALA A 16 -5.97 -50.78 -8.98
N ALA A 17 -5.08 -51.34 -9.79
CA ALA A 17 -3.65 -51.20 -9.60
C ALA A 17 -3.30 -49.70 -9.52
N THR A 18 -2.27 -49.33 -8.77
CA THR A 18 -1.79 -47.93 -8.73
C THR A 18 -1.54 -47.47 -10.16
N ALA A 19 -2.36 -46.54 -10.67
CA ALA A 19 -2.20 -46.00 -12.00
C ALA A 19 -0.85 -45.26 -12.09
N SER A 20 -0.20 -45.37 -13.25
CA SER A 20 1.08 -44.70 -13.48
C SER A 20 0.82 -43.21 -13.71
N ALA A 21 1.71 -42.36 -13.23
CA ALA A 21 1.73 -40.97 -13.68
C ALA A 21 1.92 -40.89 -15.20
N VAL A 22 1.34 -39.87 -15.80
CA VAL A 22 1.39 -39.61 -17.24
C VAL A 22 2.04 -38.25 -17.47
N ASP A 23 3.11 -38.25 -18.26
CA ASP A 23 3.94 -37.08 -18.50
C ASP A 23 3.55 -36.40 -19.82
N TRP A 24 3.46 -35.07 -19.81
CA TRP A 24 3.33 -34.26 -21.00
C TRP A 24 4.61 -34.37 -21.83
N VAL A 25 4.46 -34.76 -23.10
CA VAL A 25 5.54 -34.87 -24.08
C VAL A 25 5.42 -33.84 -25.21
N GLY A 26 4.28 -33.15 -25.30
CA GLY A 26 4.03 -32.09 -26.27
C GLY A 26 4.88 -30.84 -26.05
N ALA A 27 5.10 -30.06 -27.11
CA ALA A 27 5.64 -28.69 -26.99
C ALA A 27 4.53 -27.76 -26.51
N ASP A 28 3.63 -27.34 -27.40
CA ASP A 28 2.36 -26.70 -27.04
C ASP A 28 1.22 -27.52 -27.65
N GLY A 29 0.13 -27.74 -26.92
CA GLY A 29 -0.95 -28.57 -27.42
C GLY A 29 -2.19 -28.64 -26.54
N ASP A 30 -3.23 -29.27 -27.07
CA ASP A 30 -4.48 -29.55 -26.36
C ASP A 30 -4.23 -30.59 -25.26
N PHE A 31 -4.68 -30.29 -24.04
CA PHE A 31 -4.62 -31.16 -22.87
C PHE A 31 -5.32 -32.50 -23.13
N LEU A 32 -6.41 -32.50 -23.92
CA LEU A 32 -7.21 -33.69 -24.18
C LEU A 32 -6.70 -34.54 -25.36
N GLU A 33 -5.69 -34.07 -26.09
CA GLU A 33 -5.08 -34.84 -27.18
C GLU A 33 -4.07 -35.85 -26.60
N GLY A 34 -4.44 -37.14 -26.63
CA GLY A 34 -3.63 -38.23 -26.08
C GLY A 34 -2.22 -38.32 -26.65
N ALA A 35 -2.00 -37.90 -27.90
CA ALA A 35 -0.67 -37.87 -28.51
C ALA A 35 0.32 -36.92 -27.81
N ASN A 36 -0.17 -35.98 -26.99
CA ASN A 36 0.66 -35.08 -26.19
C ASN A 36 1.08 -35.69 -24.83
N TRP A 37 0.64 -36.91 -24.51
CA TRP A 37 0.90 -37.59 -23.25
C TRP A 37 1.71 -38.88 -23.45
N SER A 38 2.57 -39.21 -22.48
CA SER A 38 3.48 -40.36 -22.57
C SER A 38 2.77 -41.72 -22.62
N SER A 39 1.52 -41.79 -22.16
CA SER A 39 0.66 -42.98 -22.27
C SER A 39 0.01 -43.14 -23.66
N GLY A 40 -0.04 -42.05 -24.46
CA GLY A 40 -0.80 -41.98 -25.70
C GLY A 40 -2.28 -41.63 -25.53
N GLU A 41 -2.75 -41.42 -24.30
CA GLU A 41 -4.12 -41.04 -23.94
C GLU A 41 -4.08 -39.88 -22.93
N ALA A 42 -5.11 -39.03 -22.92
CA ALA A 42 -5.19 -37.97 -21.91
C ALA A 42 -5.35 -38.57 -20.49
N PRO A 43 -4.77 -37.95 -19.45
CA PRO A 43 -4.92 -38.40 -18.06
C PRO A 43 -6.39 -38.51 -17.66
N PHE A 44 -6.67 -39.40 -16.70
CA PHE A 44 -8.00 -39.57 -16.11
C PHE A 44 -7.93 -39.63 -14.57
N LEU A 45 -9.09 -39.75 -13.90
CA LEU A 45 -9.27 -39.60 -12.44
C LEU A 45 -8.24 -40.28 -11.51
N ASP A 46 -7.61 -41.38 -11.91
CA ASP A 46 -6.64 -42.11 -11.09
C ASP A 46 -5.17 -41.76 -11.41
N GLU A 47 -4.92 -40.94 -12.43
CA GLU A 47 -3.60 -40.68 -13.00
C GLU A 47 -3.14 -39.25 -12.70
N PRO A 48 -1.93 -39.05 -12.15
CA PRO A 48 -1.33 -37.73 -12.08
C PRO A 48 -0.99 -37.21 -13.47
N ALA A 49 -1.43 -36.00 -13.79
CA ALA A 49 -1.08 -35.26 -14.99
C ALA A 49 0.17 -34.41 -14.73
N ILE A 50 1.32 -34.80 -15.30
CA ILE A 50 2.61 -34.15 -15.06
C ILE A 50 3.04 -33.33 -16.27
N ILE A 51 3.18 -32.01 -16.13
CA ILE A 51 3.70 -31.12 -17.17
C ILE A 51 5.06 -30.60 -16.72
N ASN A 52 6.13 -31.24 -17.20
CA ASN A 52 7.49 -31.03 -16.68
C ASN A 52 8.60 -30.94 -17.75
N ASN A 53 8.24 -30.79 -19.02
CA ASN A 53 9.15 -30.77 -20.16
C ASN A 53 9.38 -29.35 -20.75
N GLY A 54 8.87 -28.30 -20.10
CA GLY A 54 8.89 -26.91 -20.55
C GLY A 54 7.77 -26.52 -21.51
N GLY A 55 6.92 -27.47 -21.89
CA GLY A 55 5.79 -27.25 -22.79
C GLY A 55 4.54 -26.65 -22.13
N THR A 56 3.53 -26.38 -22.95
CA THR A 56 2.23 -25.81 -22.57
C THR A 56 1.09 -26.77 -22.90
N ALA A 57 0.38 -27.24 -21.87
CA ALA A 57 -0.87 -27.98 -22.04
C ALA A 57 -2.06 -27.02 -21.92
N THR A 58 -2.92 -26.97 -22.95
CA THR A 58 -4.06 -26.05 -23.02
C THR A 58 -5.39 -26.81 -22.95
N LEU A 59 -6.26 -26.44 -22.01
CA LEU A 59 -7.66 -26.88 -21.97
C LEU A 59 -8.58 -25.76 -22.46
N SER A 60 -9.53 -26.05 -23.34
CA SER A 60 -10.39 -25.02 -23.95
C SER A 60 -11.90 -25.29 -23.96
N GLY A 61 -12.41 -26.47 -23.59
CA GLY A 61 -13.85 -26.69 -23.71
C GLY A 61 -14.46 -27.92 -23.05
N ASP A 62 -13.89 -29.10 -23.20
CA ASP A 62 -14.45 -30.31 -22.61
C ASP A 62 -13.96 -30.50 -21.15
N LEU A 63 -14.50 -31.52 -20.49
CA LEU A 63 -14.07 -31.92 -19.15
C LEU A 63 -12.71 -32.65 -19.22
N ALA A 64 -11.75 -32.19 -18.44
CA ALA A 64 -10.50 -32.87 -18.17
C ALA A 64 -10.44 -33.30 -16.70
N GLU A 65 -10.00 -34.54 -16.46
CA GLU A 65 -9.93 -35.12 -15.12
C GLU A 65 -8.53 -35.69 -14.87
N ALA A 66 -8.02 -35.54 -13.66
CA ALA A 66 -6.76 -36.16 -13.22
C ALA A 66 -6.83 -36.44 -11.72
N SER A 67 -6.01 -37.36 -11.20
CA SER A 67 -5.89 -37.47 -9.73
C SER A 67 -5.22 -36.22 -9.15
N LYS A 68 -4.21 -35.69 -9.84
CA LYS A 68 -3.49 -34.46 -9.51
C LYS A 68 -3.01 -33.75 -10.77
N LEU A 69 -2.89 -32.43 -10.69
CA LEU A 69 -2.12 -31.65 -11.65
C LEU A 69 -0.76 -31.30 -11.05
N GLU A 70 0.32 -31.64 -11.74
CA GLU A 70 1.68 -31.28 -11.33
C GLU A 70 2.39 -30.54 -12.48
N VAL A 71 2.76 -29.29 -12.25
CA VAL A 71 3.40 -28.43 -13.26
C VAL A 71 4.75 -27.96 -12.75
N GLY A 72 5.84 -28.25 -13.47
CA GLY A 72 7.19 -27.83 -13.08
C GLY A 72 7.67 -28.43 -11.75
N ILE A 73 8.10 -29.69 -11.78
CA ILE A 73 8.54 -30.47 -10.62
C ILE A 73 9.96 -31.02 -10.80
N SER A 74 10.63 -31.42 -9.72
CA SER A 74 11.95 -32.07 -9.75
C SER A 74 13.00 -31.30 -10.58
N GLY A 75 13.00 -29.97 -10.48
CA GLY A 75 13.88 -29.07 -11.24
C GLY A 75 13.50 -28.84 -12.71
N GLY A 76 12.42 -29.46 -13.20
CA GLY A 76 11.87 -29.22 -14.53
C GLY A 76 10.94 -28.01 -14.56
N SER A 77 10.32 -27.78 -15.72
CA SER A 77 9.42 -26.64 -15.94
C SER A 77 8.19 -27.02 -16.74
N GLY A 78 7.12 -26.23 -16.68
CA GLY A 78 5.92 -26.47 -17.49
C GLY A 78 4.86 -25.38 -17.35
N ASN A 79 3.89 -25.39 -18.24
CA ASN A 79 2.78 -24.44 -18.25
C ASN A 79 1.44 -25.17 -18.44
N TYR A 80 0.45 -24.81 -17.63
CA TYR A 80 -0.94 -25.20 -17.81
C TYR A 80 -1.76 -23.95 -18.16
N VAL A 81 -2.58 -24.04 -19.20
CA VAL A 81 -3.45 -22.94 -19.62
C VAL A 81 -4.87 -23.47 -19.75
N GLN A 82 -5.82 -22.81 -19.11
CA GLN A 82 -7.24 -23.10 -19.24
C GLN A 82 -7.97 -21.88 -19.79
N THR A 83 -8.51 -21.99 -21.00
CA THR A 83 -9.27 -20.93 -21.67
C THR A 83 -10.79 -21.19 -21.66
N GLY A 84 -11.18 -22.38 -21.22
CA GLY A 84 -12.55 -22.87 -21.14
C GLY A 84 -12.58 -24.33 -20.70
N GLY A 85 -13.78 -24.91 -20.62
CA GLY A 85 -13.97 -26.27 -20.11
C GLY A 85 -13.83 -26.39 -18.60
N ASP A 86 -13.96 -27.61 -18.11
CA ASP A 86 -13.88 -27.91 -16.68
C ASP A 86 -12.67 -28.81 -16.43
N PHE A 87 -11.82 -28.44 -15.48
CA PHE A 87 -10.73 -29.28 -14.99
C PHE A 87 -11.07 -29.72 -13.56
N ALA A 88 -11.03 -31.02 -13.31
CA ALA A 88 -11.25 -31.59 -11.99
C ALA A 88 -10.06 -32.45 -11.55
N ALA A 89 -9.56 -32.18 -10.35
CA ALA A 89 -8.55 -33.03 -9.72
C ALA A 89 -8.67 -33.04 -8.19
N ALA A 90 -7.99 -33.98 -7.53
CA ALA A 90 -7.93 -33.96 -6.07
C ALA A 90 -7.00 -32.84 -5.58
N GLY A 91 -5.81 -32.69 -6.16
CA GLY A 91 -4.83 -31.67 -5.77
C GLY A 91 -4.12 -31.01 -6.96
N ALA A 92 -3.59 -29.81 -6.77
CA ALA A 92 -2.78 -29.12 -7.79
C ALA A 92 -1.46 -28.60 -7.20
N PHE A 93 -0.36 -28.87 -7.88
CA PHE A 93 0.98 -28.47 -7.50
C PHE A 93 1.65 -27.71 -8.66
N ILE A 94 1.79 -26.40 -8.50
CA ILE A 94 2.33 -25.49 -9.51
C ILE A 94 3.71 -25.01 -9.05
N GLY A 95 4.74 -25.38 -9.78
CA GLY A 95 6.14 -25.08 -9.42
C GLY A 95 6.55 -25.73 -8.12
N SER A 96 6.21 -27.01 -7.91
CA SER A 96 6.39 -27.65 -6.59
C SER A 96 7.86 -27.73 -6.17
N SER A 97 8.74 -28.06 -7.11
CA SER A 97 10.20 -28.24 -6.91
C SER A 97 10.98 -27.91 -8.18
N GLY A 98 10.33 -27.22 -9.11
CA GLY A 98 10.84 -26.68 -10.36
C GLY A 98 10.12 -25.37 -10.67
N THR A 99 10.00 -24.99 -11.94
CA THR A 99 9.33 -23.75 -12.36
C THR A 99 8.03 -24.06 -13.09
N GLY A 100 6.89 -23.78 -12.47
CA GLY A 100 5.58 -24.09 -13.04
C GLY A 100 4.69 -22.86 -13.14
N SER A 101 3.88 -22.79 -14.19
CA SER A 101 2.83 -21.78 -14.31
C SER A 101 1.46 -22.39 -14.61
N ALA A 102 0.41 -21.79 -14.07
CA ALA A 102 -0.98 -22.08 -14.41
C ALA A 102 -1.73 -20.79 -14.71
N THR A 103 -2.38 -20.69 -15.87
CA THR A 103 -3.20 -19.53 -16.27
C THR A 103 -4.62 -19.98 -16.52
N ILE A 104 -5.58 -19.43 -15.77
CA ILE A 104 -7.01 -19.75 -15.85
C ILE A 104 -7.76 -18.52 -16.38
N SER A 105 -8.05 -18.54 -17.67
CA SER A 105 -8.73 -17.49 -18.43
C SER A 105 -10.17 -17.85 -18.81
N GLY A 106 -10.70 -18.95 -18.29
CA GLY A 106 -12.10 -19.32 -18.44
C GLY A 106 -12.39 -20.72 -17.95
N GLY A 107 -13.67 -21.00 -17.70
CA GLY A 107 -14.11 -22.32 -17.24
C GLY A 107 -13.90 -22.56 -15.75
N THR A 108 -14.03 -23.82 -15.33
CA THR A 108 -13.96 -24.22 -13.92
C THR A 108 -12.65 -24.97 -13.68
N PHE A 109 -11.81 -24.52 -12.74
CA PHE A 109 -10.67 -25.27 -12.23
C PHE A 109 -11.00 -25.71 -10.79
N ASP A 110 -11.57 -26.91 -10.65
CA ASP A 110 -12.06 -27.44 -9.37
C ASP A 110 -11.10 -28.48 -8.79
N ILE A 111 -10.36 -28.05 -7.77
CA ILE A 111 -9.50 -28.91 -6.97
C ILE A 111 -10.29 -29.34 -5.74
N GLY A 112 -11.27 -30.21 -5.97
CA GLY A 112 -12.35 -30.47 -5.00
C GLY A 112 -11.99 -31.41 -3.86
N GLY A 113 -10.87 -32.15 -3.95
CA GLY A 113 -10.50 -33.21 -3.00
C GLY A 113 -9.41 -32.86 -1.99
N ASP A 114 -8.67 -31.78 -2.21
CA ASP A 114 -7.46 -31.40 -1.49
C ASP A 114 -7.16 -29.92 -1.77
N SER A 115 -5.88 -29.55 -1.71
CA SER A 115 -5.36 -28.21 -1.73
C SER A 115 -4.76 -27.82 -3.09
N ILE A 116 -4.66 -26.50 -3.31
CA ILE A 116 -3.84 -25.90 -4.36
C ILE A 116 -2.56 -25.39 -3.73
N HIS A 117 -1.42 -25.78 -4.31
CA HIS A 117 -0.10 -25.40 -3.86
C HIS A 117 0.71 -24.75 -4.98
N VAL A 118 1.20 -23.54 -4.73
CA VAL A 118 2.01 -22.76 -5.66
C VAL A 118 3.35 -22.48 -5.01
N GLY A 119 4.46 -23.02 -5.54
CA GLY A 119 5.79 -22.87 -4.92
C GLY A 119 5.94 -23.66 -3.62
N TRP A 120 5.75 -24.98 -3.66
CA TRP A 120 5.60 -25.84 -2.47
C TRP A 120 6.92 -26.14 -1.71
N LEU A 121 7.94 -26.68 -2.39
CA LEU A 121 9.20 -27.18 -1.80
C LEU A 121 10.35 -26.19 -1.96
N PRO A 122 11.50 -26.41 -1.27
CA PRO A 122 12.71 -25.60 -1.46
C PRO A 122 13.15 -25.66 -2.94
N ALA A 123 13.35 -24.50 -3.55
CA ALA A 123 13.58 -24.28 -5.00
C ALA A 123 12.35 -24.34 -5.92
N GLY A 124 11.15 -24.64 -5.41
CA GLY A 124 9.92 -24.52 -6.17
C GLY A 124 9.59 -23.05 -6.47
N VAL A 125 9.29 -22.74 -7.73
CA VAL A 125 8.84 -21.42 -8.19
C VAL A 125 7.55 -21.61 -8.96
N GLY A 126 6.43 -21.24 -8.35
CA GLY A 126 5.09 -21.38 -8.92
C GLY A 126 4.46 -20.03 -9.24
N THR A 127 3.72 -19.95 -10.33
CA THR A 127 2.85 -18.79 -10.62
C THR A 127 1.47 -19.27 -11.06
N MET A 128 0.43 -18.76 -10.39
CA MET A 128 -0.95 -18.92 -10.81
C MET A 128 -1.51 -17.57 -11.26
N THR A 129 -2.20 -17.54 -12.39
CA THR A 129 -2.87 -16.34 -12.92
C THR A 129 -4.33 -16.63 -13.18
N ILE A 130 -5.21 -15.75 -12.73
CA ILE A 130 -6.66 -15.79 -12.97
C ILE A 130 -7.04 -14.41 -13.53
N ASP A 131 -7.43 -14.37 -14.80
CA ASP A 131 -7.47 -13.13 -15.58
C ASP A 131 -8.73 -12.93 -16.43
N SER A 132 -9.75 -13.74 -16.19
CA SER A 132 -11.02 -13.65 -16.92
C SER A 132 -12.22 -13.73 -15.99
N ALA A 133 -13.23 -12.92 -16.26
CA ALA A 133 -14.50 -12.95 -15.52
C ALA A 133 -15.23 -14.31 -15.66
N ASP A 134 -14.90 -15.11 -16.69
CA ASP A 134 -15.46 -16.44 -16.90
C ASP A 134 -14.68 -17.56 -16.18
N ALA A 135 -13.59 -17.22 -15.47
CA ALA A 135 -12.79 -18.17 -14.72
C ALA A 135 -13.34 -18.36 -13.31
N TYR A 136 -13.50 -19.63 -12.90
CA TYR A 136 -13.80 -20.02 -11.53
C TYR A 136 -12.75 -21.02 -11.06
N VAL A 137 -12.02 -20.68 -10.00
CA VAL A 137 -11.01 -21.53 -9.38
C VAL A 137 -11.47 -21.91 -7.99
N LYS A 138 -11.37 -23.19 -7.66
CA LYS A 138 -11.73 -23.69 -6.33
C LYS A 138 -10.64 -24.57 -5.75
N SER A 139 -10.23 -24.29 -4.52
CA SER A 139 -9.51 -25.22 -3.66
C SER A 139 -10.48 -25.80 -2.64
N GLY A 140 -10.49 -27.13 -2.52
CA GLY A 140 -11.36 -27.86 -1.60
C GLY A 140 -10.91 -27.77 -0.14
N ASP A 141 -9.62 -27.55 0.09
CA ASP A 141 -9.01 -27.34 1.41
C ASP A 141 -8.11 -26.09 1.41
N ASP A 142 -6.78 -26.25 1.49
CA ASP A 142 -5.88 -25.11 1.59
C ASP A 142 -5.61 -24.46 0.22
N PHE A 143 -5.40 -23.15 0.20
CA PHE A 143 -4.73 -22.46 -0.89
C PHE A 143 -3.42 -21.87 -0.39
N GLN A 144 -2.29 -22.42 -0.85
CA GLN A 144 -0.97 -22.04 -0.33
C GLN A 144 -0.04 -21.48 -1.40
N LEU A 145 0.50 -20.30 -1.13
CA LEU A 145 1.54 -19.64 -1.93
C LEU A 145 2.85 -19.65 -1.15
N GLY A 146 3.90 -20.25 -1.71
CA GLY A 146 5.25 -20.20 -1.14
C GLY A 146 5.36 -20.90 0.21
N ARG A 147 5.02 -22.19 0.27
CA ARG A 147 5.15 -22.95 1.52
C ARG A 147 6.60 -23.04 1.96
N GLU A 148 7.50 -23.53 1.12
CA GLU A 148 8.96 -23.49 1.32
C GLU A 148 9.69 -22.83 0.14
N GLY A 149 9.05 -22.74 -1.03
CA GLY A 149 9.57 -22.09 -2.23
C GLY A 149 9.02 -20.67 -2.42
N THR A 150 8.90 -20.25 -3.68
CA THR A 150 8.29 -18.97 -4.06
C THR A 150 6.99 -19.23 -4.82
N GLY A 151 5.88 -18.73 -4.29
CA GLY A 151 4.57 -18.83 -4.93
C GLY A 151 3.99 -17.45 -5.22
N THR A 152 3.46 -17.26 -6.42
CA THR A 152 2.81 -16.02 -6.82
C THR A 152 1.40 -16.29 -7.34
N LEU A 153 0.42 -15.53 -6.86
CA LEU A 153 -0.90 -15.41 -7.48
C LEU A 153 -1.05 -14.02 -8.10
N ASN A 154 -1.56 -13.98 -9.33
CA ASN A 154 -2.07 -12.77 -9.97
C ASN A 154 -3.58 -12.95 -10.25
N LEU A 155 -4.41 -12.23 -9.50
CA LEU A 155 -5.86 -12.22 -9.65
C LEU A 155 -6.30 -10.86 -10.21
N SER A 156 -6.81 -10.84 -11.44
CA SER A 156 -7.26 -9.61 -12.11
C SER A 156 -8.72 -9.66 -12.56
N ALA A 157 -9.29 -10.87 -12.68
CA ALA A 157 -10.72 -11.09 -12.87
C ALA A 157 -11.09 -12.52 -12.45
N GLY A 158 -12.38 -12.87 -12.51
CA GLY A 158 -12.86 -14.22 -12.15
C GLY A 158 -13.03 -14.40 -10.65
N GLU A 159 -13.34 -15.63 -10.24
CA GLU A 159 -13.55 -15.98 -8.83
C GLU A 159 -12.54 -17.04 -8.38
N LEU A 160 -11.92 -16.82 -7.22
CA LEU A 160 -11.14 -17.81 -6.49
C LEU A 160 -11.86 -18.12 -5.18
N SER A 161 -12.28 -19.36 -5.01
CA SER A 161 -12.81 -19.89 -3.75
C SER A 161 -11.80 -20.83 -3.08
N ALA A 162 -11.50 -20.59 -1.80
CA ALA A 162 -10.60 -21.47 -1.05
C ALA A 162 -10.97 -21.54 0.43
N GLY A 163 -10.45 -22.55 1.14
CA GLY A 163 -10.48 -22.61 2.59
C GLY A 163 -9.33 -21.83 3.23
N TYR A 164 -8.61 -22.49 4.13
CA TYR A 164 -7.42 -21.92 4.77
C TYR A 164 -6.43 -21.43 3.71
N THR A 165 -6.09 -20.16 3.78
CA THR A 165 -5.25 -19.52 2.76
C THR A 165 -3.97 -19.03 3.41
N VAL A 166 -2.82 -19.44 2.88
CA VAL A 166 -1.52 -19.09 3.43
C VAL A 166 -0.64 -18.48 2.34
N VAL A 167 -0.19 -17.26 2.56
CA VAL A 167 0.71 -16.53 1.69
C VAL A 167 2.05 -16.40 2.39
N GLY A 168 3.01 -17.24 2.02
CA GLY A 168 4.37 -17.23 2.56
C GLY A 168 4.46 -17.88 3.94
N LYS A 169 4.61 -19.21 3.99
CA LYS A 169 4.74 -19.94 5.26
C LYS A 169 6.19 -19.99 5.75
N PHE A 170 6.96 -20.95 5.22
CA PHE A 170 8.41 -21.01 5.37
C PHE A 170 9.11 -20.29 4.21
N GLY A 171 8.50 -20.27 3.03
CA GLY A 171 8.99 -19.63 1.82
C GLY A 171 8.52 -18.19 1.64
N THR A 172 8.40 -17.77 0.37
CA THR A 172 7.92 -16.45 -0.04
C THR A 172 6.62 -16.59 -0.81
N GLY A 173 5.53 -16.03 -0.29
CA GLY A 173 4.24 -15.94 -0.98
C GLY A 173 3.96 -14.52 -1.42
N ILE A 174 3.48 -14.36 -2.65
CA ILE A 174 3.09 -13.06 -3.20
C ILE A 174 1.68 -13.18 -3.77
N TRP A 175 0.78 -12.34 -3.30
CA TRP A 175 -0.57 -12.21 -3.79
C TRP A 175 -0.75 -10.83 -4.42
N ASN A 176 -1.10 -10.78 -5.69
CA ASN A 176 -1.41 -9.54 -6.39
C ASN A 176 -2.86 -9.58 -6.85
N GLN A 177 -3.66 -8.62 -6.39
CA GLN A 177 -5.06 -8.49 -6.76
C GLN A 177 -5.37 -7.10 -7.32
N THR A 178 -5.86 -7.11 -8.55
CA THR A 178 -6.16 -5.93 -9.39
C THR A 178 -7.59 -6.00 -9.93
N GLY A 179 -8.43 -6.86 -9.34
CA GLY A 179 -9.77 -7.16 -9.76
C GLY A 179 -10.19 -8.56 -9.29
N GLY A 180 -11.32 -9.04 -9.80
CA GLY A 180 -11.85 -10.35 -9.44
C GLY A 180 -12.39 -10.44 -8.01
N TYR A 181 -12.78 -11.66 -7.62
CA TYR A 181 -13.34 -11.96 -6.31
C TYR A 181 -12.60 -13.13 -5.66
N PHE A 182 -12.02 -12.88 -4.49
CA PHE A 182 -11.56 -13.93 -3.59
C PHE A 182 -12.60 -14.19 -2.50
N ASN A 183 -13.13 -15.41 -2.49
CA ASN A 183 -14.13 -15.89 -1.55
C ASN A 183 -13.54 -16.98 -0.66
N GLN A 184 -13.05 -16.61 0.52
CA GLN A 184 -12.55 -17.59 1.47
C GLN A 184 -13.72 -18.25 2.23
N ALA A 185 -14.02 -19.49 1.86
CA ALA A 185 -15.19 -20.23 2.28
C ALA A 185 -15.13 -20.75 3.74
N PHE A 186 -13.93 -20.97 4.27
CA PHE A 186 -13.68 -21.36 5.67
C PHE A 186 -12.21 -21.12 6.04
N GLY A 187 -11.90 -21.22 7.34
CA GLY A 187 -10.52 -21.10 7.84
C GLY A 187 -10.07 -19.64 7.97
N ASP A 188 -8.75 -19.43 8.14
CA ASP A 188 -8.13 -18.10 8.24
C ASP A 188 -7.35 -17.77 6.95
N VAL A 189 -7.16 -16.48 6.68
CA VAL A 189 -6.20 -15.97 5.69
C VAL A 189 -4.95 -15.53 6.46
N GLU A 190 -3.80 -16.12 6.15
CA GLU A 190 -2.55 -15.89 6.86
C GLU A 190 -1.48 -15.37 5.90
N ILE A 191 -1.04 -14.13 6.11
CA ILE A 191 0.02 -13.49 5.32
C ILE A 191 1.31 -13.54 6.13
N GLY A 192 2.29 -14.34 5.74
CA GLY A 192 3.51 -14.54 6.51
C GLY A 192 3.30 -15.45 7.72
N ASP A 193 2.93 -16.73 7.51
CA ASP A 193 2.78 -17.70 8.60
C ASP A 193 4.11 -18.37 8.94
N GLY A 194 4.70 -17.98 10.06
CA GLY A 194 5.93 -18.58 10.55
C GLY A 194 5.81 -20.02 11.05
N GLY A 195 4.67 -20.69 10.91
CA GLY A 195 4.48 -22.04 11.40
C GLY A 195 4.58 -22.14 12.93
N ARG A 196 4.22 -23.30 13.45
CA ARG A 196 4.14 -23.54 14.89
C ARG A 196 5.53 -23.61 15.54
N ASP A 197 5.58 -23.54 16.86
CA ASP A 197 6.83 -23.65 17.62
C ASP A 197 7.62 -24.94 17.35
N ASP A 198 6.95 -26.06 17.07
CA ASP A 198 7.59 -27.32 16.66
C ASP A 198 8.22 -27.26 15.25
N GLN A 199 7.93 -26.20 14.49
CA GLN A 199 8.43 -25.93 13.13
C GLN A 199 9.40 -24.75 13.08
N ALA A 200 9.85 -24.24 14.24
CA ALA A 200 10.79 -23.13 14.34
C ALA A 200 12.12 -23.40 13.60
N GLY A 201 12.54 -24.67 13.52
CA GLY A 201 13.77 -25.08 12.84
C GLY A 201 13.69 -25.13 11.32
N THR A 202 12.50 -25.01 10.71
CA THR A 202 12.38 -24.99 9.25
C THR A 202 13.00 -23.70 8.71
N ALA A 203 13.94 -23.82 7.77
CA ALA A 203 14.60 -22.65 7.20
C ALA A 203 13.70 -21.96 6.16
N GLY A 204 13.90 -20.65 5.98
CA GLY A 204 13.30 -19.89 4.89
C GLY A 204 12.94 -18.46 5.30
N PRO A 205 12.59 -17.61 4.32
CA PRO A 205 12.32 -16.19 4.55
C PRO A 205 11.02 -15.93 5.32
N ARG A 206 10.06 -16.87 5.31
CA ARG A 206 8.79 -16.79 6.07
C ARG A 206 8.03 -15.49 5.80
N SER A 207 7.92 -15.14 4.53
CA SER A 207 7.51 -13.81 4.08
C SER A 207 6.29 -13.90 3.17
N GLY A 208 5.21 -13.24 3.59
CA GLY A 208 4.01 -13.05 2.79
C GLY A 208 3.85 -11.60 2.36
N GLN A 209 3.50 -11.38 1.10
CA GLN A 209 3.07 -10.09 0.59
C GLN A 209 1.69 -10.20 -0.05
N PHE A 210 0.80 -9.28 0.29
CA PHE A 210 -0.55 -9.18 -0.27
C PHE A 210 -0.81 -7.76 -0.77
N ASN A 211 -1.04 -7.62 -2.07
CA ASN A 211 -1.26 -6.33 -2.71
C ASN A 211 -2.69 -6.31 -3.26
N LEU A 212 -3.52 -5.39 -2.76
CA LEU A 212 -4.88 -5.13 -3.22
C LEU A 212 -4.97 -3.72 -3.80
N SER A 213 -5.33 -3.64 -5.07
CA SER A 213 -5.52 -2.37 -5.79
C SER A 213 -6.90 -2.25 -6.43
N ASP A 214 -7.61 -3.36 -6.60
CA ASP A 214 -9.01 -3.41 -7.01
C ASP A 214 -9.58 -4.83 -6.76
N GLY A 215 -10.89 -5.00 -6.88
CA GLY A 215 -11.60 -6.27 -6.67
C GLY A 215 -12.08 -6.47 -5.25
N PHE A 216 -12.50 -7.70 -4.96
CA PHE A 216 -13.14 -8.06 -3.69
C PHE A 216 -12.37 -9.18 -2.98
N VAL A 217 -12.11 -9.00 -1.70
CA VAL A 217 -11.52 -9.99 -0.80
C VAL A 217 -12.50 -10.20 0.33
N TYR A 218 -13.07 -11.40 0.42
CA TYR A 218 -13.95 -11.80 1.49
C TYR A 218 -13.33 -12.94 2.31
N SER A 219 -13.40 -12.80 3.64
CA SER A 219 -12.97 -13.83 4.59
C SER A 219 -14.07 -14.21 5.56
N THR A 220 -14.27 -15.52 5.70
CA THR A 220 -15.12 -16.08 6.76
C THR A 220 -14.42 -16.10 8.10
N GLY A 221 -13.14 -16.45 8.16
CA GLY A 221 -12.35 -16.40 9.41
C GLY A 221 -11.60 -15.09 9.59
N ASN A 222 -10.46 -15.19 10.25
CA ASN A 222 -9.58 -14.06 10.53
C ASN A 222 -8.66 -13.76 9.35
N PHE A 223 -8.22 -12.50 9.28
CA PHE A 223 -7.18 -12.07 8.38
C PHE A 223 -5.94 -11.70 9.19
N ALA A 224 -4.92 -12.56 9.17
CA ALA A 224 -3.75 -12.46 10.02
C ALA A 224 -2.51 -12.05 9.22
N ILE A 225 -2.01 -10.84 9.48
CA ILE A 225 -0.78 -10.31 8.89
C ILE A 225 0.37 -10.60 9.85
N GLY A 226 1.32 -11.42 9.42
CA GLY A 226 2.31 -12.08 10.25
C GLY A 226 1.66 -12.94 11.32
N ASN A 227 1.55 -14.23 11.01
CA ASN A 227 1.14 -15.22 11.97
C ASN A 227 2.37 -15.89 12.58
N ARG A 228 2.31 -16.17 13.88
CA ARG A 228 3.37 -16.87 14.61
C ARG A 228 4.74 -16.16 14.45
N ARG A 229 5.70 -16.82 13.79
CA ARG A 229 7.08 -16.35 13.60
C ARG A 229 7.34 -15.61 12.27
N GLY A 230 6.32 -15.42 11.43
CA GLY A 230 6.50 -14.93 10.07
C GLY A 230 6.54 -13.41 9.97
N SER A 231 6.82 -12.92 8.75
CA SER A 231 6.74 -11.51 8.37
C SER A 231 5.66 -11.34 7.30
N GLY A 232 4.77 -10.37 7.46
CA GLY A 232 3.64 -10.15 6.56
C GLY A 232 3.53 -8.69 6.17
N GLU A 233 3.36 -8.43 4.88
CA GLU A 233 3.11 -7.08 4.34
C GLU A 233 1.82 -7.10 3.55
N VAL A 234 0.91 -6.19 3.88
CA VAL A 234 -0.35 -6.01 3.14
C VAL A 234 -0.47 -4.58 2.71
N ASN A 235 -0.63 -4.37 1.41
CA ASN A 235 -0.78 -3.06 0.78
C ASN A 235 -2.19 -2.96 0.19
N VAL A 236 -2.98 -1.99 0.65
CA VAL A 236 -4.34 -1.72 0.18
C VAL A 236 -4.39 -0.32 -0.41
N SER A 237 -4.65 -0.23 -1.71
CA SER A 237 -4.68 1.03 -2.50
C SER A 237 -5.94 1.19 -3.35
N GLY A 238 -6.82 0.19 -3.35
CA GLY A 238 -8.16 0.21 -3.93
C GLY A 238 -8.91 -1.08 -3.58
N GLY A 239 -10.14 -1.24 -4.06
CA GLY A 239 -10.95 -2.45 -3.85
C GLY A 239 -11.51 -2.62 -2.43
N VAL A 240 -12.01 -3.83 -2.14
CA VAL A 240 -12.70 -4.17 -0.89
C VAL A 240 -11.97 -5.29 -0.14
N LEU A 241 -11.61 -5.05 1.12
CA LEU A 241 -11.15 -6.03 2.08
C LEU A 241 -12.22 -6.23 3.18
N ALA A 242 -13.02 -7.29 3.04
CA ALA A 242 -14.16 -7.59 3.91
C ALA A 242 -13.94 -8.86 4.75
N ILE A 243 -13.57 -8.67 6.02
CA ILE A 243 -13.31 -9.75 6.98
C ILE A 243 -14.55 -9.93 7.86
N THR A 244 -15.61 -10.47 7.27
CA THR A 244 -16.98 -10.25 7.76
C THR A 244 -17.82 -11.51 7.90
N GLY A 245 -17.31 -12.68 7.54
CA GLY A 245 -18.16 -13.88 7.49
C GLY A 245 -18.55 -14.46 8.85
N ASN A 246 -17.92 -14.04 9.94
CA ASN A 246 -18.34 -14.38 11.31
C ASN A 246 -18.34 -13.13 12.20
N ALA A 247 -19.11 -13.19 13.29
CA ALA A 247 -19.22 -12.11 14.28
C ALA A 247 -17.89 -11.68 14.92
N ASN A 248 -16.86 -12.52 14.86
CA ASN A 248 -15.56 -12.30 15.48
C ASN A 248 -14.41 -12.26 14.46
N SER A 249 -14.72 -12.17 13.17
CA SER A 249 -13.72 -12.13 12.09
C SER A 249 -12.84 -10.89 12.28
N THR A 250 -11.58 -11.12 12.65
CA THR A 250 -10.67 -10.06 13.10
C THR A 250 -9.55 -9.83 12.09
N ILE A 251 -9.18 -8.57 11.90
CA ILE A 251 -7.94 -8.19 11.21
C ILE A 251 -6.84 -8.09 12.26
N PHE A 252 -5.78 -8.89 12.10
CA PHE A 252 -4.59 -8.83 12.95
C PHE A 252 -3.40 -8.27 12.19
N VAL A 253 -2.70 -7.31 12.79
CA VAL A 253 -1.35 -6.89 12.39
C VAL A 253 -0.38 -7.42 13.45
N GLY A 254 0.26 -8.54 13.16
CA GLY A 254 1.11 -9.30 14.08
C GLY A 254 0.31 -10.20 15.04
N ARG A 255 -0.47 -11.16 14.53
CA ARG A 255 -1.34 -12.01 15.39
C ARG A 255 -0.58 -12.75 16.49
N GLY A 256 0.54 -13.39 16.14
CA GLY A 256 1.41 -14.05 17.11
C GLY A 256 0.96 -15.41 17.67
N ALA A 257 0.05 -16.12 17.00
CA ALA A 257 -0.51 -17.36 17.56
C ALA A 257 0.56 -18.41 17.94
N ASP A 258 0.32 -19.12 19.05
CA ASP A 258 1.10 -20.29 19.48
C ASP A 258 2.63 -20.07 19.56
N SER A 259 3.07 -18.84 19.80
CA SER A 259 4.49 -18.44 19.77
C SER A 259 4.86 -17.58 20.98
N SER A 260 6.15 -17.54 21.30
CA SER A 260 6.65 -16.66 22.37
C SER A 260 6.74 -15.19 21.93
N PRO A 261 6.61 -14.21 22.83
CA PRO A 261 6.80 -12.80 22.48
C PRO A 261 8.15 -12.50 21.81
N GLY A 262 8.15 -11.60 20.82
CA GLY A 262 9.32 -11.10 20.10
C GLY A 262 10.01 -12.06 19.12
N VAL A 263 9.42 -13.23 18.80
CA VAL A 263 10.03 -14.20 17.86
C VAL A 263 9.55 -14.07 16.42
N GLY A 264 8.50 -13.30 16.16
CA GLY A 264 7.98 -13.01 14.82
C GLY A 264 8.71 -11.86 14.15
N GLY A 265 8.69 -11.85 12.82
CA GLY A 265 9.28 -10.78 12.04
C GLY A 265 8.39 -9.52 12.00
N PRO A 266 8.84 -8.47 11.28
CA PRO A 266 8.07 -7.25 11.11
C PRO A 266 6.80 -7.51 10.29
N THR A 267 5.74 -6.81 10.64
CA THR A 267 4.45 -6.87 9.95
C THR A 267 3.92 -5.49 9.67
N SER A 268 3.24 -5.33 8.53
CA SER A 268 2.60 -4.06 8.21
C SER A 268 1.30 -4.21 7.43
N LEU A 269 0.37 -3.31 7.73
CA LEU A 269 -0.78 -2.99 6.91
C LEU A 269 -0.61 -1.56 6.42
N ARG A 270 -0.43 -1.39 5.11
CA ARG A 270 -0.41 -0.10 4.44
C ARG A 270 -1.78 0.17 3.83
N VAL A 271 -2.31 1.35 4.11
CA VAL A 271 -3.51 1.89 3.47
C VAL A 271 -3.10 3.14 2.70
N THR A 272 -3.43 3.19 1.42
CA THR A 272 -3.04 4.27 0.51
C THR A 272 -4.28 4.97 -0.03
N GLY A 273 -4.38 6.28 0.18
CA GLY A 273 -5.47 7.10 -0.34
C GLY A 273 -6.85 6.74 0.22
N GLY A 274 -7.92 7.10 -0.51
CA GLY A 274 -9.32 7.01 -0.07
C GLY A 274 -10.23 6.13 -0.93
N ASP A 275 -9.66 5.30 -1.81
CA ASP A 275 -10.41 4.54 -2.83
C ASP A 275 -10.67 3.08 -2.44
N SER A 276 -10.44 2.72 -1.17
CA SER A 276 -10.64 1.37 -0.64
C SER A 276 -11.78 1.30 0.37
N THR A 277 -12.32 0.10 0.58
CA THR A 277 -13.16 -0.25 1.74
C THR A 277 -12.49 -1.35 2.54
N ILE A 278 -12.15 -1.09 3.80
CA ILE A 278 -11.57 -2.07 4.72
C ILE A 278 -12.52 -2.24 5.89
N VAL A 279 -13.05 -3.45 6.07
CA VAL A 279 -14.10 -3.71 7.07
C VAL A 279 -13.92 -5.05 7.76
N ALA A 280 -14.16 -5.09 9.06
CA ALA A 280 -14.26 -6.32 9.84
C ALA A 280 -15.43 -6.31 10.81
N THR A 281 -16.20 -7.40 10.87
CA THR A 281 -17.29 -7.52 11.84
C THR A 281 -16.81 -7.90 13.25
N GLY A 282 -15.59 -8.44 13.36
CA GLY A 282 -14.88 -8.60 14.63
C GLY A 282 -14.04 -7.37 14.97
N ASN A 283 -12.79 -7.61 15.33
CA ASN A 283 -11.89 -6.58 15.85
C ASN A 283 -10.86 -6.12 14.80
N PHE A 284 -10.16 -5.03 15.13
CA PHE A 284 -8.83 -4.72 14.59
C PHE A 284 -7.83 -4.84 15.74
N SER A 285 -6.77 -5.63 15.59
CA SER A 285 -5.82 -5.86 16.69
C SER A 285 -4.38 -5.85 16.21
N MET A 286 -3.54 -5.07 16.90
CA MET A 286 -2.12 -4.93 16.59
C MET A 286 -1.28 -5.57 17.69
N ASN A 287 -0.52 -6.58 17.30
CA ASN A 287 0.42 -7.31 18.14
C ASN A 287 -0.12 -7.73 19.53
N PRO A 288 -1.32 -8.36 19.61
CA PRO A 288 -1.97 -8.66 20.89
C PRO A 288 -1.11 -9.52 21.81
N ASP A 289 -0.36 -10.47 21.23
CA ASP A 289 0.52 -11.38 21.97
C ASP A 289 1.99 -10.91 22.02
N SER A 290 2.27 -9.69 21.52
CA SER A 290 3.63 -9.12 21.45
C SER A 290 4.66 -10.04 20.75
N VAL A 291 4.21 -10.89 19.83
CA VAL A 291 5.06 -11.86 19.14
C VAL A 291 5.81 -11.24 17.97
N SER A 292 5.16 -10.38 17.19
CA SER A 292 5.84 -9.69 16.10
C SER A 292 6.88 -8.72 16.67
N SER A 293 8.06 -8.67 16.04
CA SER A 293 9.10 -7.71 16.40
C SER A 293 8.66 -6.26 16.19
N GLN A 294 7.71 -6.03 15.27
CA GLN A 294 7.13 -4.73 14.99
C GLN A 294 5.84 -4.91 14.18
N SER A 295 4.74 -4.31 14.63
CA SER A 295 3.47 -4.29 13.90
C SER A 295 3.09 -2.87 13.57
N THR A 296 3.05 -2.54 12.27
CA THR A 296 2.94 -1.16 11.79
C THR A 296 1.66 -0.96 10.99
N LEU A 297 0.87 0.04 11.33
CA LEU A 297 -0.13 0.62 10.43
C LEU A 297 0.55 1.76 9.67
N ILE A 298 0.56 1.70 8.34
CA ILE A 298 1.11 2.74 7.49
C ILE A 298 -0.04 3.47 6.83
N ALA A 299 -0.22 4.75 7.16
CA ALA A 299 -1.16 5.64 6.52
C ALA A 299 -0.43 6.45 5.44
N GLU A 300 -0.62 6.07 4.17
CA GLU A 300 -0.07 6.81 3.02
C GLU A 300 -1.13 7.78 2.48
N ILE A 301 -0.91 9.07 2.76
CA ILE A 301 -1.85 10.15 2.44
C ILE A 301 -1.59 10.66 1.02
N THR A 302 -2.64 10.62 0.20
CA THR A 302 -2.60 11.05 -1.22
C THR A 302 -3.51 12.23 -1.53
N GLY A 303 -4.29 12.70 -0.54
CA GLY A 303 -5.30 13.74 -0.73
C GLY A 303 -6.06 14.07 0.55
N THR A 304 -7.15 14.83 0.42
CA THR A 304 -8.04 15.24 1.53
C THR A 304 -8.92 14.10 2.08
N SER A 305 -8.78 12.89 1.55
CA SER A 305 -9.52 11.70 1.97
C SER A 305 -8.58 10.52 2.15
N HIS A 306 -8.89 9.67 3.13
CA HIS A 306 -8.15 8.45 3.42
C HIS A 306 -9.13 7.35 3.79
N THR A 307 -8.84 6.11 3.43
CA THR A 307 -9.69 4.95 3.77
C THR A 307 -9.52 4.62 5.26
N PRO A 308 -10.59 4.68 6.06
CA PRO A 308 -10.56 4.19 7.42
C PRO A 308 -10.64 2.65 7.47
N ILE A 309 -10.07 2.07 8.51
CA ILE A 309 -10.36 0.69 8.91
C ILE A 309 -11.64 0.70 9.75
N LEU A 310 -12.71 0.09 9.24
CA LEU A 310 -14.03 0.05 9.87
C LEU A 310 -14.22 -1.27 10.61
N VAL A 311 -14.45 -1.25 11.92
CA VAL A 311 -14.76 -2.47 12.67
C VAL A 311 -15.97 -2.34 13.59
N SER A 312 -16.70 -3.44 13.80
CA SER A 312 -17.78 -3.46 14.79
C SER A 312 -17.27 -3.70 16.22
N GLY A 313 -16.24 -4.53 16.37
CA GLY A 313 -15.64 -4.88 17.65
C GLY A 313 -14.71 -3.80 18.19
N ASP A 314 -13.68 -4.22 18.93
CA ASP A 314 -12.65 -3.35 19.48
C ASP A 314 -11.53 -3.08 18.45
N ALA A 315 -10.89 -1.94 18.58
CA ALA A 315 -9.63 -1.61 17.91
C ALA A 315 -8.50 -1.54 18.95
N ASP A 316 -7.81 -2.66 19.19
CA ASP A 316 -6.64 -2.70 20.09
C ASP A 316 -5.36 -2.38 19.33
N ILE A 317 -4.87 -1.16 19.55
CA ILE A 317 -3.68 -0.62 18.87
C ILE A 317 -2.50 -0.43 19.82
N SER A 318 -2.66 -0.82 21.08
CA SER A 318 -1.73 -0.51 22.17
C SER A 318 -0.29 -1.02 21.97
N ASN A 319 -0.12 -2.09 21.20
CA ASN A 319 1.19 -2.67 20.85
C ASN A 319 1.60 -2.38 19.39
N GLY A 320 0.85 -1.53 18.69
CA GLY A 320 1.10 -1.15 17.31
C GLY A 320 1.90 0.14 17.17
N HIS A 321 2.52 0.31 16.01
CA HIS A 321 3.18 1.55 15.60
C HIS A 321 2.39 2.18 14.45
N LEU A 322 2.23 3.50 14.46
CA LEU A 322 1.72 4.25 13.32
C LEU A 322 2.89 4.84 12.54
N LYS A 323 2.86 4.71 11.21
CA LYS A 323 3.74 5.43 10.30
C LYS A 323 2.89 6.26 9.34
N VAL A 324 3.25 7.52 9.15
CA VAL A 324 2.60 8.42 8.18
C VAL A 324 3.56 8.66 7.02
N GLU A 325 3.04 8.55 5.80
CA GLU A 325 3.77 8.84 4.57
C GLU A 325 2.91 9.77 3.68
N LEU A 326 3.55 10.65 2.92
CA LEU A 326 2.88 11.50 1.93
C LEU A 326 3.22 11.03 0.52
N ASN A 327 2.22 10.98 -0.35
CA ASN A 327 2.41 10.65 -1.76
C ASN A 327 1.62 11.62 -2.64
N GLY A 328 2.33 12.65 -3.12
CA GLY A 328 1.76 13.67 -4.02
C GLY A 328 0.81 14.67 -3.36
N TYR A 329 0.69 14.65 -2.03
CA TYR A 329 -0.15 15.58 -1.27
C TYR A 329 0.67 16.41 -0.28
N SER A 330 0.35 17.70 -0.16
CA SER A 330 0.93 18.62 0.80
C SER A 330 -0.15 19.03 1.79
N PRO A 331 -0.18 18.44 3.00
CA PRO A 331 -1.19 18.76 3.99
C PRO A 331 -1.21 20.23 4.42
N VAL A 332 -2.40 20.73 4.70
CA VAL A 332 -2.65 22.07 5.23
C VAL A 332 -3.24 22.01 6.64
N ALA A 333 -3.24 23.15 7.35
CA ALA A 333 -3.90 23.24 8.65
C ALA A 333 -5.36 22.78 8.57
N ASP A 334 -5.80 22.08 9.61
CA ASP A 334 -7.15 21.50 9.76
C ASP A 334 -7.47 20.33 8.82
N ASP A 335 -6.53 19.88 7.99
CA ASP A 335 -6.68 18.57 7.33
C ASP A 335 -6.80 17.47 8.40
N SER A 336 -7.74 16.55 8.18
CA SER A 336 -8.02 15.47 9.13
C SER A 336 -8.50 14.21 8.43
N TRP A 337 -8.00 13.06 8.87
CA TRP A 337 -8.29 11.74 8.34
C TRP A 337 -8.66 10.78 9.44
N VAL A 338 -9.77 10.07 9.27
CA VAL A 338 -10.12 8.92 10.12
C VAL A 338 -9.25 7.74 9.67
N LEU A 339 -8.37 7.26 10.54
CA LEU A 339 -7.55 6.06 10.26
C LEU A 339 -8.30 4.79 10.67
N ILE A 340 -8.98 4.84 11.80
CA ILE A 340 -9.71 3.72 12.39
C ILE A 340 -11.04 4.24 12.92
N GLN A 341 -12.11 3.50 12.65
CA GLN A 341 -13.42 3.69 13.28
C GLN A 341 -13.95 2.35 13.76
N THR A 342 -14.36 2.30 15.01
CA THR A 342 -14.70 1.07 15.73
C THR A 342 -16.08 1.20 16.36
N GLY A 343 -16.66 0.10 16.85
CA GLY A 343 -17.99 0.14 17.47
C GLY A 343 -19.15 0.37 16.48
N LEU A 344 -18.93 0.12 15.19
CA LEU A 344 -19.89 0.45 14.14
C LEU A 344 -20.96 -0.63 13.91
N GLU A 345 -22.20 -0.18 13.68
CA GLU A 345 -23.19 -0.95 12.92
C GLU A 345 -22.82 -0.89 11.43
N LEU A 346 -22.46 -2.03 10.86
CA LEU A 346 -21.90 -2.11 9.50
C LEU A 346 -22.96 -2.38 8.41
N ASP A 347 -24.25 -2.42 8.74
CA ASP A 347 -25.32 -2.85 7.83
C ASP A 347 -25.28 -2.14 6.46
N ASP A 348 -25.15 -0.81 6.44
CA ASP A 348 -25.10 -0.03 5.20
C ASP A 348 -23.79 -0.27 4.42
N VAL A 349 -22.67 -0.44 5.11
CA VAL A 349 -21.37 -0.74 4.48
C VAL A 349 -21.42 -2.10 3.80
N LEU A 350 -21.94 -3.10 4.50
CA LEU A 350 -22.05 -4.47 3.99
C LEU A 350 -23.06 -4.57 2.84
N ALA A 351 -24.20 -3.88 2.93
CA ALA A 351 -25.16 -3.84 1.83
C ALA A 351 -24.56 -3.20 0.55
N ASN A 352 -23.71 -2.18 0.69
CA ASN A 352 -23.00 -1.59 -0.45
C ASN A 352 -21.95 -2.56 -1.03
N ILE A 353 -21.23 -3.30 -0.19
CA ILE A 353 -20.29 -4.33 -0.61
C ILE A 353 -21.03 -5.44 -1.38
N ASP A 354 -22.13 -5.95 -0.84
CA ASP A 354 -22.95 -6.98 -1.47
C ASP A 354 -23.46 -6.54 -2.83
N SER A 355 -23.99 -5.31 -2.92
CA SER A 355 -24.44 -4.75 -4.21
C SER A 355 -23.28 -4.68 -5.21
N ALA A 356 -22.08 -4.28 -4.79
CA ALA A 356 -20.93 -4.20 -5.67
C ALA A 356 -20.44 -5.58 -6.14
N ILE A 357 -20.46 -6.59 -5.27
CA ILE A 357 -20.14 -7.99 -5.59
C ILE A 357 -21.15 -8.57 -6.58
N GLU A 358 -22.44 -8.32 -6.35
CA GLU A 358 -23.52 -8.78 -7.24
C GLU A 358 -23.50 -8.07 -8.60
N ASP A 359 -23.22 -6.77 -8.63
CA ASP A 359 -23.06 -5.98 -9.87
C ASP A 359 -21.86 -6.47 -10.70
N ALA A 360 -20.81 -6.95 -10.04
CA ALA A 360 -19.67 -7.62 -10.67
C ALA A 360 -19.97 -9.06 -11.14
N GLY A 361 -21.18 -9.57 -10.85
CA GLY A 361 -21.66 -10.87 -11.32
C GLY A 361 -21.36 -12.05 -10.39
N TYR A 362 -20.86 -11.78 -9.18
CA TYR A 362 -20.57 -12.79 -8.16
C TYR A 362 -21.75 -12.97 -7.19
N VAL A 363 -21.64 -13.97 -6.32
CA VAL A 363 -22.62 -14.21 -5.26
C VAL A 363 -22.19 -13.44 -4.01
N ALA A 364 -23.06 -12.56 -3.52
CA ALA A 364 -22.85 -11.86 -2.25
C ALA A 364 -22.61 -12.87 -1.11
N PRO A 365 -21.60 -12.64 -0.27
CA PRO A 365 -21.31 -13.51 0.86
C PRO A 365 -22.36 -13.37 1.96
N THR A 366 -22.26 -14.22 2.98
CA THR A 366 -23.00 -14.04 4.23
C THR A 366 -22.14 -13.33 5.26
N HIS A 367 -22.72 -12.44 6.04
CA HIS A 367 -22.01 -11.73 7.10
C HIS A 367 -22.43 -12.22 8.50
N GLY A 368 -21.49 -12.20 9.44
CA GLY A 368 -21.75 -12.46 10.85
C GLY A 368 -21.61 -11.18 11.66
N PHE A 369 -22.56 -10.91 12.55
CA PHE A 369 -22.59 -9.66 13.33
C PHE A 369 -22.30 -9.90 14.81
N PRO A 370 -21.49 -9.05 15.47
CA PRO A 370 -21.24 -9.17 16.89
C PRO A 370 -22.47 -8.76 17.70
N ALA A 371 -22.56 -9.26 18.92
CA ALA A 371 -23.59 -8.85 19.88
C ALA A 371 -23.20 -7.60 20.69
N VAL A 372 -21.94 -7.17 20.59
CA VAL A 372 -21.35 -6.08 21.37
C VAL A 372 -20.48 -5.25 20.44
N PHE A 373 -20.67 -3.93 20.49
CA PHE A 373 -19.84 -2.95 19.79
C PHE A 373 -18.66 -2.56 20.68
N GLY A 374 -17.48 -2.43 20.07
CA GLY A 374 -16.25 -2.13 20.80
C GLY A 374 -15.81 -0.67 20.74
N THR A 375 -14.61 -0.43 21.24
CA THR A 375 -13.97 0.88 21.39
C THR A 375 -12.52 0.84 20.97
N VAL A 376 -11.86 2.00 20.88
CA VAL A 376 -10.41 2.08 20.68
C VAL A 376 -9.74 1.75 22.01
N LEU A 377 -8.86 0.75 22.01
CA LEU A 377 -8.11 0.32 23.18
C LEU A 377 -6.64 0.77 23.07
N GLY A 378 -6.27 1.72 23.94
CA GLY A 378 -4.93 2.27 24.01
C GLY A 378 -4.60 3.28 22.91
N GLU A 379 -3.35 3.75 22.94
CA GLU A 379 -2.76 4.62 21.91
C GLU A 379 -1.69 3.82 21.15
N PHE A 380 -1.29 4.27 19.97
CA PHE A 380 -0.14 3.67 19.30
C PHE A 380 1.12 3.79 20.17
N LEU A 381 1.91 2.73 20.23
CA LEU A 381 3.16 2.66 20.98
C LEU A 381 4.18 3.71 20.50
N SER A 382 4.17 4.01 19.20
CA SER A 382 4.88 5.15 18.64
C SER A 382 4.20 5.65 17.37
N VAL A 383 4.46 6.91 17.04
CA VAL A 383 4.07 7.54 15.78
C VAL A 383 5.33 8.00 15.04
N ASP A 384 5.53 7.54 13.81
CA ASP A 384 6.62 7.92 12.93
C ASP A 384 6.11 8.77 11.76
N THR A 385 6.44 10.06 11.78
CA THR A 385 6.10 11.04 10.73
C THR A 385 7.33 11.48 9.94
N SER A 386 8.47 10.79 10.08
CA SER A 386 9.73 11.17 9.43
C SER A 386 9.69 11.16 7.90
N ALA A 387 8.76 10.39 7.32
CA ALA A 387 8.51 10.33 5.88
C ALA A 387 7.34 11.24 5.42
N ALA A 388 6.82 12.09 6.31
CA ALA A 388 5.68 12.97 6.09
C ALA A 388 5.96 14.39 6.61
N THR A 389 6.97 15.06 6.06
CA THR A 389 7.32 16.42 6.44
C THR A 389 6.21 17.41 6.09
N LEU A 390 5.81 18.24 7.05
CA LEU A 390 4.83 19.31 6.87
C LEU A 390 5.51 20.65 6.57
N ALA A 391 4.73 21.62 6.08
CA ALA A 391 5.19 22.99 5.97
C ALA A 391 5.53 23.57 7.36
N PRO A 392 6.49 24.52 7.47
CA PRO A 392 6.83 25.17 8.74
C PRO A 392 5.59 25.70 9.47
N GLY A 393 5.55 25.53 10.80
CA GLY A 393 4.42 25.96 11.65
C GLY A 393 3.23 24.99 11.68
N LEU A 394 3.28 23.91 10.90
CA LEU A 394 2.32 22.80 10.98
C LEU A 394 2.91 21.60 11.71
N ASP A 395 2.06 20.90 12.45
CA ASP A 395 2.41 19.71 13.22
C ASP A 395 1.38 18.60 13.02
N TRP A 396 1.83 17.35 13.05
CA TRP A 396 0.95 16.19 13.10
C TRP A 396 0.41 15.98 14.50
N GLU A 397 -0.90 15.78 14.60
CA GLU A 397 -1.58 15.36 15.82
C GLU A 397 -2.34 14.06 15.58
N VAL A 398 -2.21 13.10 16.50
CA VAL A 398 -3.05 11.90 16.53
C VAL A 398 -4.02 12.03 17.69
N LEU A 399 -5.31 12.08 17.38
CA LEU A 399 -6.38 12.18 18.36
C LEU A 399 -7.01 10.81 18.56
N TYR A 400 -6.92 10.31 19.78
CA TYR A 400 -7.56 9.06 20.22
C TYR A 400 -8.89 9.39 20.90
N GLN A 401 -9.98 8.92 20.31
CA GLN A 401 -11.32 9.02 20.87
C GLN A 401 -11.88 7.61 21.11
N ASP A 402 -12.98 7.51 21.88
CA ASP A 402 -13.57 6.22 22.25
C ASP A 402 -13.87 5.31 21.04
N GLU A 403 -14.27 5.89 19.90
CA GLU A 403 -14.69 5.14 18.70
C GLU A 403 -13.86 5.46 17.44
N THR A 404 -12.90 6.39 17.52
CA THR A 404 -12.14 6.82 16.33
C THR A 404 -10.69 7.15 16.65
N VAL A 405 -9.80 6.86 15.71
CA VAL A 405 -8.44 7.40 15.67
C VAL A 405 -8.35 8.36 14.49
N LEU A 406 -8.07 9.63 14.78
CA LEU A 406 -7.93 10.69 13.79
C LEU A 406 -6.47 11.09 13.67
N LEU A 407 -5.98 11.19 12.45
CA LEU A 407 -4.73 11.88 12.12
C LEU A 407 -5.11 13.28 11.64
N SER A 408 -4.55 14.33 12.25
CA SER A 408 -4.87 15.71 11.88
C SER A 408 -3.60 16.54 11.75
N VAL A 409 -3.69 17.61 10.96
CA VAL A 409 -2.66 18.64 10.88
C VAL A 409 -3.12 19.84 11.69
N THR A 410 -2.29 20.22 12.65
CA THR A 410 -2.53 21.34 13.56
C THR A 410 -1.50 22.44 13.34
N GLY A 411 -1.64 23.52 14.09
CA GLY A 411 -0.77 24.68 13.99
C GLY A 411 -1.29 25.71 12.99
N THR A 412 -0.42 26.59 12.56
CA THR A 412 -0.74 27.62 11.56
C THR A 412 0.43 27.62 10.60
N ALA A 413 0.15 27.44 9.32
CA ALA A 413 1.19 27.47 8.30
C ALA A 413 1.97 28.77 8.44
N GLY A 414 3.26 28.65 8.79
CA GLY A 414 4.18 29.77 8.83
C GLY A 414 4.31 30.37 7.43
N LEU A 415 4.68 31.65 7.36
CA LEU A 415 5.06 32.22 6.07
C LEU A 415 6.28 31.45 5.56
N PHE A 416 6.24 30.99 4.32
CA PHE A 416 7.42 30.37 3.71
C PHE A 416 8.58 31.37 3.77
N GLY A 417 9.73 30.95 4.31
CA GLY A 417 10.89 31.81 4.57
C GLY A 417 10.91 32.52 5.93
N ASP A 418 9.88 32.38 6.78
CA ASP A 418 9.90 32.85 8.17
C ASP A 418 10.60 31.81 9.04
N PHE A 419 11.90 32.00 9.25
CA PHE A 419 12.76 31.03 9.92
C PHE A 419 12.78 31.20 11.44
N ASP A 420 12.43 32.37 11.96
CA ASP A 420 12.31 32.58 13.41
C ASP A 420 10.90 32.35 13.96
N GLY A 421 9.90 32.19 13.08
CA GLY A 421 8.51 31.92 13.42
C GLY A 421 7.78 33.14 13.96
N SER A 422 8.24 34.35 13.65
CA SER A 422 7.66 35.61 14.13
C SER A 422 6.33 35.96 13.44
N GLY A 423 6.01 35.30 12.32
CA GLY A 423 4.87 35.60 11.47
C GLY A 423 5.12 36.73 10.48
N THR A 424 6.37 37.18 10.33
CA THR A 424 6.78 38.26 9.43
C THR A 424 8.08 37.90 8.73
N LEU A 425 8.16 38.16 7.42
CA LEU A 425 9.40 38.00 6.67
C LEU A 425 10.26 39.26 6.83
N ASP A 426 11.26 39.22 7.70
CA ASP A 426 12.11 40.38 8.03
C ASP A 426 13.63 40.09 8.00
N ALA A 427 14.43 41.04 8.50
CA ALA A 427 15.88 40.93 8.45
C ALA A 427 16.41 39.73 9.26
N ALA A 428 15.72 39.35 10.35
CA ALA A 428 16.13 38.23 11.19
C ALA A 428 16.09 36.90 10.41
N ASP A 429 15.13 36.74 9.51
CA ASP A 429 15.01 35.54 8.67
C ASP A 429 16.19 35.40 7.70
N ILE A 430 16.49 36.46 6.95
CA ILE A 430 17.62 36.42 6.00
C ILE A 430 18.96 36.33 6.74
N ASP A 431 19.07 36.85 7.96
CA ASP A 431 20.26 36.65 8.81
C ASP A 431 20.41 35.18 9.23
N ILE A 432 19.31 34.53 9.64
CA ILE A 432 19.29 33.09 9.97
C ILE A 432 19.69 32.26 8.75
N LEU A 433 19.12 32.56 7.58
CA LEU A 433 19.44 31.86 6.34
C LEU A 433 20.90 32.07 5.93
N SER A 434 21.42 33.30 6.07
CA SER A 434 22.82 33.62 5.78
C SER A 434 23.77 32.79 6.64
N ASN A 435 23.51 32.71 7.95
CA ASN A 435 24.28 31.87 8.87
C ASN A 435 24.16 30.37 8.54
N ALA A 436 22.97 29.89 8.16
CA ALA A 436 22.78 28.50 7.74
C ALA A 436 23.61 28.13 6.49
N VAL A 437 23.67 29.05 5.51
CA VAL A 437 24.51 28.91 4.31
C VAL A 437 26.00 28.95 4.67
N GLN A 438 26.45 29.91 5.48
CA GLN A 438 27.86 30.02 5.89
C GLN A 438 28.35 28.79 6.66
N THR A 439 27.51 28.24 7.54
CA THR A 439 27.85 27.07 8.35
C THR A 439 27.71 25.74 7.60
N GLY A 440 27.22 25.76 6.36
CA GLY A 440 27.01 24.57 5.53
C GLY A 440 25.92 23.65 6.08
N SER A 441 24.82 24.23 6.56
CA SER A 441 23.65 23.48 7.03
C SER A 441 23.13 22.54 5.93
N THR A 442 22.57 21.40 6.32
CA THR A 442 21.88 20.48 5.42
C THR A 442 20.41 20.31 5.79
N ASP A 443 19.89 21.20 6.65
CA ASP A 443 18.49 21.19 7.05
C ASP A 443 17.63 21.72 5.90
N SER A 444 16.72 20.88 5.40
CA SER A 444 15.87 21.18 4.25
C SER A 444 14.95 22.36 4.48
N ARG A 445 14.75 22.81 5.73
CA ARG A 445 13.98 24.03 5.99
C ARG A 445 14.61 25.29 5.37
N TYR A 446 15.93 25.28 5.12
CA TYR A 446 16.67 26.40 4.54
C TYR A 446 16.89 26.26 3.02
N ASP A 447 16.42 25.16 2.41
CA ASP A 447 16.44 24.92 0.96
C ASP A 447 15.21 25.60 0.32
N VAL A 448 15.32 26.93 0.18
CA VAL A 448 14.24 27.82 -0.29
C VAL A 448 13.94 27.59 -1.77
N ASN A 449 14.96 27.28 -2.57
CA ASN A 449 14.80 27.07 -4.01
C ASN A 449 14.47 25.61 -4.38
N THR A 450 14.47 24.70 -3.40
CA THR A 450 14.15 23.27 -3.52
C THR A 450 15.09 22.48 -4.44
N ASP A 451 16.36 22.90 -4.55
CA ASP A 451 17.37 22.22 -5.37
C ASP A 451 18.12 21.10 -4.63
N GLY A 452 17.85 20.93 -3.34
CA GLY A 452 18.45 19.92 -2.47
C GLY A 452 19.75 20.36 -1.80
N ASN A 453 20.21 21.61 -1.98
CA ASN A 453 21.43 22.12 -1.38
C ASN A 453 21.18 23.49 -0.72
N VAL A 454 21.42 23.61 0.59
CA VAL A 454 21.36 24.91 1.28
C VAL A 454 22.61 25.75 0.93
N ASN A 455 22.45 26.74 0.06
CA ASN A 455 23.54 27.54 -0.50
C ASN A 455 23.11 28.99 -0.85
N ALA A 456 23.99 29.75 -1.50
CA ALA A 456 23.72 31.16 -1.86
C ALA A 456 22.48 31.33 -2.77
N ALA A 457 22.12 30.31 -3.56
CA ALA A 457 20.92 30.32 -4.39
C ALA A 457 19.62 30.36 -3.56
N ASP A 458 19.63 29.82 -2.34
CA ASP A 458 18.49 29.91 -1.41
C ASP A 458 18.32 31.33 -0.87
N ARG A 459 19.43 32.02 -0.58
CA ARG A 459 19.39 33.45 -0.21
C ARG A 459 18.80 34.27 -1.34
N GLU A 460 19.26 34.04 -2.57
CA GLU A 460 18.72 34.73 -3.74
C GLU A 460 17.22 34.48 -3.91
N ALA A 461 16.78 33.22 -3.80
CA ALA A 461 15.36 32.87 -3.85
C ALA A 461 14.56 33.53 -2.71
N TRP A 462 15.10 33.56 -1.49
CA TRP A 462 14.43 34.22 -0.36
C TRP A 462 14.25 35.72 -0.62
N ILE A 463 15.29 36.42 -1.08
CA ILE A 463 15.24 37.87 -1.33
C ILE A 463 14.31 38.19 -2.50
N VAL A 464 14.42 37.45 -3.60
CA VAL A 464 13.77 37.78 -4.87
C VAL A 464 12.36 37.23 -4.95
N ASP A 465 12.14 35.97 -4.57
CA ASP A 465 10.89 35.25 -4.78
C ASP A 465 10.00 35.25 -3.53
N VAL A 466 10.60 35.07 -2.35
CA VAL A 466 9.84 34.95 -1.10
C VAL A 466 9.51 36.32 -0.51
N ARG A 467 10.53 37.13 -0.20
CA ARG A 467 10.36 38.48 0.36
C ARG A 467 9.96 39.51 -0.69
N ASN A 468 10.24 39.21 -1.96
CA ASN A 468 10.04 40.10 -3.11
C ASN A 468 10.65 41.49 -2.86
N THR A 469 11.95 41.53 -2.62
CA THR A 469 12.73 42.76 -2.49
C THR A 469 14.03 42.71 -3.31
N TYR A 470 14.90 43.71 -3.17
CA TYR A 470 16.19 43.85 -3.81
C TYR A 470 17.33 43.54 -2.85
N PHE A 471 18.44 43.02 -3.37
CA PHE A 471 19.72 43.14 -2.69
C PHE A 471 20.03 44.63 -2.48
N GLY A 472 20.43 45.00 -1.26
CA GLY A 472 20.67 46.39 -0.90
C GLY A 472 19.54 47.07 -0.13
N ASP A 473 18.32 46.52 -0.14
CA ASP A 473 17.18 47.04 0.63
C ASP A 473 17.31 46.60 2.11
N SER A 474 18.01 47.40 2.91
CA SER A 474 18.36 47.05 4.30
C SER A 474 17.18 47.15 5.27
N ASN A 475 16.13 47.89 4.93
CA ASN A 475 14.94 48.00 5.79
C ASN A 475 13.78 47.11 5.30
N LEU A 476 13.96 46.42 4.17
CA LEU A 476 12.99 45.54 3.52
C LEU A 476 11.69 46.25 3.12
N ASP A 477 11.72 47.54 2.82
CA ASP A 477 10.52 48.29 2.40
C ASP A 477 10.11 48.05 0.94
N GLY A 478 10.90 47.26 0.21
CA GLY A 478 10.69 46.84 -1.18
C GLY A 478 11.45 47.70 -2.18
N GLU A 479 12.21 48.70 -1.75
CA GLU A 479 12.99 49.61 -2.60
C GLU A 479 14.45 49.66 -2.16
N PHE A 480 15.40 49.49 -3.09
CA PHE A 480 16.81 49.76 -2.81
C PHE A 480 17.16 51.20 -3.22
N SER A 481 17.36 52.08 -2.25
CA SER A 481 17.53 53.52 -2.45
C SER A 481 18.68 54.12 -1.64
N SER A 482 18.89 55.44 -1.78
CA SER A 482 19.79 56.19 -0.89
C SER A 482 19.43 56.11 0.60
N ALA A 483 18.18 55.78 0.97
CA ALA A 483 17.79 55.64 2.37
C ALA A 483 18.46 54.42 3.04
N ASP A 484 18.63 53.32 2.30
CA ASP A 484 19.30 52.11 2.77
C ASP A 484 20.77 52.37 3.06
N PHE A 485 21.45 53.11 2.18
CA PHE A 485 22.82 53.55 2.41
C PHE A 485 22.93 54.39 3.69
N VAL A 486 21.98 55.30 3.94
CA VAL A 486 21.97 56.06 5.20
C VAL A 486 21.81 55.13 6.40
N ALA A 487 20.97 54.10 6.31
CA ALA A 487 20.75 53.13 7.39
C ALA A 487 22.05 52.36 7.72
N VAL A 488 22.65 51.71 6.72
CA VAL A 488 23.86 50.88 6.92
C VAL A 488 25.09 51.69 7.32
N PHE A 489 25.29 52.89 6.76
CA PHE A 489 26.39 53.77 7.20
C PHE A 489 26.17 54.36 8.60
N THR A 490 24.92 54.47 9.05
CA THR A 490 24.63 54.88 10.44
C THR A 490 24.96 53.75 11.43
N ALA A 491 24.86 52.48 11.01
CA ALA A 491 25.30 51.34 11.81
C ALA A 491 26.82 51.34 12.03
N GLY A 492 27.58 51.90 11.08
CA GLY A 492 29.01 52.18 11.24
C GLY A 492 29.93 50.95 11.10
N GLN A 493 29.46 49.92 10.41
CA GLN A 493 30.18 48.64 10.23
C GLN A 493 30.97 48.55 8.93
N TYR A 494 30.81 49.52 8.02
CA TYR A 494 31.53 49.54 6.74
C TYR A 494 33.05 49.54 6.93
N GLU A 495 33.72 48.47 6.50
CA GLU A 495 35.18 48.32 6.53
C GLU A 495 35.77 48.58 7.94
N ASP A 496 35.04 48.21 9.00
CA ASP A 496 35.41 48.50 10.40
C ASP A 496 36.46 47.51 10.97
N ASN A 497 36.70 46.39 10.28
CA ASN A 497 37.57 45.28 10.66
C ASN A 497 37.12 44.50 11.91
N VAL A 498 35.82 44.47 12.20
CA VAL A 498 35.24 43.68 13.30
C VAL A 498 34.49 42.48 12.71
N ALA A 499 35.12 41.31 12.81
CA ALA A 499 34.60 40.09 12.23
C ALA A 499 33.18 39.72 12.71
N ASP A 500 32.34 39.25 11.79
CA ASP A 500 31.00 38.67 12.01
C ASP A 500 30.05 39.59 12.78
N ASN A 501 30.15 40.91 12.57
CA ASN A 501 29.32 41.89 13.28
C ASN A 501 28.18 42.47 12.45
N SER A 502 28.11 42.13 11.16
CA SER A 502 27.14 42.68 10.22
C SER A 502 25.96 41.76 10.01
N THR A 503 24.80 42.37 9.79
CA THR A 503 23.55 41.72 9.44
C THR A 503 23.01 42.35 8.16
N TRP A 504 21.96 41.80 7.58
CA TRP A 504 21.31 42.38 6.40
C TRP A 504 20.95 43.86 6.59
N ALA A 505 20.39 44.19 7.76
CA ALA A 505 19.96 45.53 8.10
C ALA A 505 21.12 46.52 8.32
N THR A 506 22.34 46.01 8.55
CA THR A 506 23.53 46.82 8.77
C THR A 506 24.57 46.74 7.64
N GLY A 507 24.33 45.91 6.63
CA GLY A 507 25.00 45.97 5.33
C GLY A 507 25.49 44.64 4.73
N ASP A 508 25.33 43.51 5.42
CA ASP A 508 25.72 42.18 4.92
C ASP A 508 24.74 41.67 3.84
N TRP A 509 24.90 42.19 2.63
CA TRP A 509 24.03 41.88 1.49
C TRP A 509 24.50 40.63 0.76
N ASN A 510 25.79 40.31 0.82
CA ASN A 510 26.35 39.09 0.22
C ASN A 510 26.19 37.84 1.13
N GLY A 511 25.91 38.04 2.42
CA GLY A 511 25.68 37.00 3.42
C GLY A 511 26.95 36.38 3.99
N ASP A 512 28.06 37.10 4.07
CA ASP A 512 29.36 36.61 4.57
C ASP A 512 29.72 37.10 5.99
N GLY A 513 28.82 37.86 6.64
CA GLY A 513 28.98 38.35 8.00
C GLY A 513 29.67 39.72 8.13
N GLU A 514 30.14 40.29 7.02
CA GLU A 514 30.79 41.61 6.97
C GLU A 514 29.95 42.62 6.19
N PHE A 515 30.20 43.92 6.44
CA PHE A 515 29.75 44.97 5.54
C PHE A 515 30.97 45.63 4.91
N ASP A 516 31.28 45.25 3.67
CA ASP A 516 32.44 45.75 2.94
C ASP A 516 32.14 46.08 1.48
N SER A 517 33.19 46.37 0.70
CA SER A 517 33.03 46.73 -0.70
C SER A 517 32.43 45.61 -1.57
N SER A 518 32.45 44.36 -1.13
CA SER A 518 31.88 43.21 -1.83
C SER A 518 30.35 43.15 -1.73
N ASP A 519 29.75 43.67 -0.65
CA ASP A 519 28.29 43.84 -0.53
C ASP A 519 27.74 44.82 -1.56
N PHE A 520 28.48 45.90 -1.81
CA PHE A 520 28.15 46.81 -2.90
C PHE A 520 28.22 46.10 -4.25
N VAL A 521 29.22 45.24 -4.46
CA VAL A 521 29.30 44.46 -5.71
C VAL A 521 28.08 43.55 -5.83
N ALA A 522 27.68 42.86 -4.76
CA ALA A 522 26.49 42.00 -4.76
C ALA A 522 25.21 42.80 -5.10
N ALA A 523 24.93 43.88 -4.36
CA ALA A 523 23.73 44.69 -4.55
C ALA A 523 23.67 45.40 -5.91
N PHE A 524 24.78 45.97 -6.38
CA PHE A 524 24.80 46.66 -7.68
C PHE A 524 24.81 45.69 -8.86
N THR A 525 25.37 44.50 -8.71
CA THR A 525 25.29 43.47 -9.76
C THR A 525 23.87 42.93 -9.90
N ALA A 526 23.11 42.84 -8.81
CA ALA A 526 21.68 42.52 -8.82
C ALA A 526 20.83 43.61 -9.51
N GLY A 527 21.31 44.85 -9.58
CA GLY A 527 20.77 45.91 -10.44
C GLY A 527 19.48 46.58 -9.94
N GLY A 528 19.18 46.51 -8.65
CA GLY A 528 17.94 47.05 -8.04
C GLY A 528 17.93 48.53 -7.69
N TYR A 529 19.10 49.19 -7.68
CA TYR A 529 19.26 50.53 -7.12
C TYR A 529 18.45 51.61 -7.87
N GLU A 530 17.64 52.37 -7.12
CA GLU A 530 16.81 53.48 -7.61
C GLU A 530 15.84 53.08 -8.75
N LEU A 531 15.41 51.81 -8.79
CA LEU A 531 14.35 51.34 -9.69
C LEU A 531 12.93 51.56 -9.14
N GLY A 532 12.83 52.05 -7.89
CA GLY A 532 11.57 52.21 -7.16
C GLY A 532 11.14 50.92 -6.44
N PRO A 533 10.05 50.96 -5.66
CA PRO A 533 9.56 49.81 -4.93
C PRO A 533 9.13 48.67 -5.88
N LYS A 534 9.47 47.43 -5.55
CA LYS A 534 8.86 46.28 -6.20
C LYS A 534 7.34 46.33 -6.01
N ALA A 535 6.61 46.06 -7.08
CA ALA A 535 5.17 45.90 -6.98
C ALA A 535 4.91 44.77 -5.98
N ALA A 536 4.03 45.02 -5.00
CA ALA A 536 3.54 43.96 -4.13
C ALA A 536 3.01 42.84 -5.02
N VAL A 537 3.53 41.62 -4.85
CA VAL A 537 2.99 40.45 -5.53
C VAL A 537 1.57 40.31 -5.02
N SER A 538 0.57 40.67 -5.83
CA SER A 538 -0.81 40.36 -5.46
C SER A 538 -0.84 38.84 -5.36
N ALA A 539 -1.27 38.30 -4.20
CA ALA A 539 -1.57 36.89 -4.08
C ALA A 539 -2.35 36.49 -5.33
N VAL A 540 -1.74 35.65 -6.17
CA VAL A 540 -2.39 35.16 -7.38
C VAL A 540 -3.70 34.56 -6.87
N PRO A 541 -4.89 35.01 -7.33
CA PRO A 541 -6.11 34.37 -6.94
C PRO A 541 -5.93 32.90 -7.32
N GLU A 542 -5.94 32.02 -6.32
CA GLU A 542 -5.96 30.59 -6.58
C GLU A 542 -7.02 30.36 -7.66
N PRO A 543 -6.71 29.56 -8.70
CA PRO A 543 -7.66 29.31 -9.77
C PRO A 543 -8.96 28.93 -9.08
N SER A 544 -10.00 29.74 -9.26
CA SER A 544 -11.21 29.61 -8.46
C SER A 544 -11.74 28.21 -8.76
N SER A 545 -11.52 27.26 -7.86
CA SER A 545 -11.92 25.85 -8.05
C SER A 545 -13.43 25.76 -8.29
N TRP A 546 -14.16 26.79 -7.86
CA TRP A 546 -15.55 27.09 -8.16
C TRP A 546 -15.88 27.27 -9.65
N VAL A 547 -15.00 27.84 -10.47
CA VAL A 547 -15.19 28.02 -11.92
C VAL A 547 -14.99 26.68 -12.65
N LEU A 548 -14.02 25.86 -12.23
CA LEU A 548 -13.87 24.48 -12.73
C LEU A 548 -15.03 23.58 -12.28
N LEU A 549 -15.55 23.76 -11.06
CA LEU A 549 -16.74 23.06 -10.54
C LEU A 549 -18.03 23.48 -11.27
N LEU A 550 -18.17 24.76 -11.63
CA LEU A 550 -19.30 25.25 -12.44
C LEU A 550 -19.20 24.78 -13.91
N LEU A 551 -18.00 24.60 -14.45
CA LEU A 551 -17.80 24.07 -15.80
C LEU A 551 -17.99 22.55 -15.88
N SER A 552 -17.65 21.79 -14.82
CA SER A 552 -17.82 20.33 -14.78
C SER A 552 -19.26 19.88 -14.53
N THR A 553 -20.12 20.75 -14.00
CA THR A 553 -21.55 20.46 -13.75
C THR A 553 -22.48 20.80 -14.92
N LEU A 554 -22.02 21.59 -15.91
CA LEU A 554 -22.80 21.93 -17.11
C LEU A 554 -23.16 20.72 -18.00
N PRO A 555 -22.30 19.69 -18.19
CA PRO A 555 -22.67 18.46 -18.89
C PRO A 555 -23.68 17.60 -18.11
N LEU A 556 -23.58 17.57 -16.78
CA LEU A 556 -24.44 16.76 -15.89
C LEU A 556 -25.90 17.26 -15.87
N LEU A 557 -26.11 18.58 -16.03
CA LEU A 557 -27.45 19.15 -16.16
C LEU A 557 -28.11 18.86 -17.52
N SER A 558 -27.33 18.49 -18.54
CA SER A 558 -27.86 18.17 -19.88
C SER A 558 -28.32 16.71 -20.03
N LEU A 559 -27.96 15.83 -19.10
CA LEU A 559 -28.30 14.39 -19.14
C LEU A 559 -29.62 14.04 -18.41
N ARG A 560 -30.26 15.00 -17.72
CA ARG A 560 -31.53 14.76 -17.01
C ARG A 560 -32.81 14.95 -17.86
N LYS A 561 -32.68 14.96 -19.19
CA LYS A 561 -33.81 14.87 -20.12
C LYS A 561 -33.56 13.79 -21.16
N ARG A 562 -33.84 12.54 -20.79
CA ARG A 562 -34.38 11.51 -21.66
C ARG A 562 -35.08 10.45 -20.84
#